data_AF-A0A8C0HRZ1-F1
#
_entry.id   AF-A0A8C0HRZ1-F1
#
_cell.length_a   1.000
_cell.length_b   1.000
_cell.length_c   1.000
_cell.angle_alpha   90.00
_cell.angle_beta   90.00
_cell.angle_gamma   90.00
#
_symmetry.space_group_name_H-M   'P 1'
#
loop_
_entity.id
_entity.type
_entity.pdbx_description
1 polymer ?
#
loop_
_entity_poly.entity_id
_entity_poly.type
_entity_poly.pdbx_seq_one_letter_code
_entity_poly.pdbx_strand_id
1 'polypeptide(L)'
;MGYHPQYLDSFLKMQHYLMHMDGPLPFDCRHYIAIMKLLKISEWSWSLAELVHAVVLLAHCHALASFVFGCGCEQDDGLGGRGLLKVGPWGDGGAARSTALTPEPVSVQSLDSCMELDSLRERMQRIHVETEGREETRLLQQDREEGEGAAEHCSDLSAGLSSFADTDGEVTGATNLACYMQDPDFGYQDFARRDDDQTQVFRVQDYSWEDHGFSLVNRLYSDIGHLLDEKFRMVDGLQSSAMAKRQGCEPSVFKRGIWNYIHCMFGIRYDDYDYAEVNQLLERMLKVYIKTVTCYPEKTNSEMFDRFWKQFKHSEKVHVNLLILEARMQAELLYALQAITQYMIS
;
A
#
# COMPACT_ATOMS: atom_id res chain seq x y z
N MET A 1 11.73 -3.51 -6.59
CA MET A 1 11.11 -4.84 -6.34
C MET A 1 12.12 -6.00 -6.21
N GLY A 2 13.26 -6.01 -6.91
CA GLY A 2 14.23 -7.14 -6.88
C GLY A 2 14.84 -7.53 -5.53
N TYR A 3 14.69 -6.72 -4.47
CA TYR A 3 15.04 -7.12 -3.09
C TYR A 3 14.16 -8.25 -2.55
N HIS A 4 12.99 -8.49 -3.15
CA HIS A 4 12.04 -9.55 -2.77
C HIS A 4 11.71 -10.40 -4.01
N PRO A 5 12.57 -11.37 -4.38
CA PRO A 5 12.48 -12.07 -5.67
C PRO A 5 11.17 -12.83 -5.89
N GLN A 6 10.63 -13.44 -4.84
CA GLN A 6 9.36 -14.18 -4.94
C GLN A 6 8.19 -13.23 -5.23
N TYR A 7 8.16 -12.06 -4.58
CA TYR A 7 7.16 -11.04 -4.89
C TYR A 7 7.37 -10.49 -6.31
N LEU A 8 8.62 -10.22 -6.72
CA LEU A 8 8.91 -9.74 -8.07
C LEU A 8 8.40 -10.71 -9.15
N ASP A 9 8.58 -12.01 -8.98
CA ASP A 9 8.08 -13.02 -9.91
C ASP A 9 6.55 -12.97 -10.03
N SER A 10 5.84 -12.95 -8.90
CA SER A 10 4.38 -12.80 -8.87
C SER A 10 3.91 -11.48 -9.50
N PHE A 11 4.59 -10.37 -9.22
CA PHE A 11 4.32 -9.07 -9.83
C PHE A 11 4.51 -9.10 -11.36
N LEU A 12 5.61 -9.66 -11.86
CA LEU A 12 5.90 -9.73 -13.29
C LEU A 12 4.91 -10.63 -14.03
N LYS A 13 4.50 -11.76 -13.42
CA LYS A 13 3.44 -12.63 -13.95
C LYS A 13 2.14 -11.86 -14.13
N MET A 14 1.72 -11.12 -13.10
CA MET A 14 0.50 -10.30 -13.17
C MET A 14 0.63 -9.17 -14.20
N GLN A 15 1.73 -8.43 -14.19
CA GLN A 15 2.01 -7.35 -15.15
C GLN A 15 1.96 -7.87 -16.59
N HIS A 16 2.58 -9.02 -16.85
CA HIS A 16 2.58 -9.64 -18.16
C HIS A 16 1.17 -10.09 -18.56
N TYR A 17 0.43 -10.73 -17.65
CA TYR A 17 -0.95 -11.14 -17.89
C TYR A 17 -1.86 -9.95 -18.24
N LEU A 18 -1.77 -8.89 -17.44
CA LEU A 18 -2.60 -7.69 -17.57
C LEU A 18 -2.28 -6.92 -18.86
N MET A 19 -1.01 -6.74 -19.19
CA MET A 19 -0.60 -5.85 -20.27
C MET A 19 -0.34 -6.55 -21.61
N HIS A 20 0.01 -7.84 -21.61
CA HIS A 20 0.54 -8.52 -22.81
C HIS A 20 -0.21 -9.78 -23.22
N MET A 21 -0.94 -10.44 -22.31
CA MET A 21 -1.72 -11.64 -22.67
C MET A 21 -3.06 -11.26 -23.29
N ASP A 22 -3.71 -12.21 -23.97
CA ASP A 22 -5.10 -12.03 -24.40
C ASP A 22 -6.01 -11.77 -23.20
N GLY A 23 -6.97 -10.87 -23.36
CA GLY A 23 -7.85 -10.42 -22.29
C GLY A 23 -9.01 -9.60 -22.84
N PRO A 24 -9.99 -9.25 -21.99
CA PRO A 24 -11.23 -8.59 -22.44
C PRO A 24 -11.01 -7.29 -23.23
N LEU A 25 -9.93 -6.56 -22.93
CA LEU A 25 -9.60 -5.30 -23.57
C LEU A 25 -8.62 -5.49 -24.73
N PRO A 26 -8.81 -4.80 -25.87
CA PRO A 26 -7.84 -4.74 -26.94
C PRO A 26 -6.48 -4.23 -26.43
N PHE A 27 -5.38 -4.78 -26.95
CA PHE A 27 -4.02 -4.48 -26.51
C PHE A 27 -3.68 -2.97 -26.54
N ASP A 28 -4.03 -2.28 -27.61
CA ASP A 28 -3.77 -0.85 -27.79
C ASP A 28 -4.52 0.00 -26.75
N CYS A 29 -5.70 -0.46 -26.34
CA CYS A 29 -6.52 0.23 -25.33
C CYS A 29 -5.93 0.08 -23.92
N ARG A 30 -5.20 -0.99 -23.60
CA ARG A 30 -4.70 -1.22 -22.22
C ARG A 30 -3.69 -0.17 -21.78
N HIS A 31 -2.77 0.17 -22.69
CA HIS A 31 -1.80 1.23 -22.45
C HIS A 31 -2.46 2.61 -22.41
N TYR A 32 -3.54 2.82 -23.17
CA TYR A 32 -4.29 4.07 -23.15
C TYR A 32 -5.19 4.21 -21.91
N ILE A 33 -5.80 3.12 -21.43
CA ILE A 33 -6.63 3.10 -20.21
C ILE A 33 -5.76 3.26 -18.96
N ALA A 34 -4.52 2.75 -18.98
CA ALA A 34 -3.51 3.09 -17.97
C ALA A 34 -3.26 4.61 -17.88
N ILE A 35 -3.60 5.35 -18.94
CA ILE A 35 -3.36 6.79 -19.09
C ILE A 35 -4.68 7.59 -18.99
N MET A 36 -5.87 7.04 -19.33
CA MET A 36 -7.15 7.77 -19.35
C MET A 36 -8.44 6.94 -19.20
N LYS A 37 -9.40 7.56 -18.49
CA LYS A 37 -10.88 7.46 -18.56
C LYS A 37 -11.52 6.11 -18.91
N LEU A 38 -12.11 5.47 -17.90
CA LEU A 38 -13.38 4.76 -18.06
C LEU A 38 -14.52 5.78 -18.12
N LEU A 39 -15.52 5.54 -18.99
CA LEU A 39 -16.80 6.26 -19.10
C LEU A 39 -16.85 7.41 -20.12
N LYS A 40 -17.11 7.04 -21.38
CA LYS A 40 -18.12 7.75 -22.18
C LYS A 40 -19.19 6.74 -22.60
N ILE A 41 -20.34 6.77 -21.93
CA ILE A 41 -21.53 6.01 -22.34
C ILE A 41 -22.09 6.69 -23.59
N SER A 42 -21.60 6.29 -24.75
CA SER A 42 -22.25 6.53 -26.04
C SER A 42 -21.75 5.51 -27.06
N GLU A 43 -22.66 4.81 -27.74
CA GLU A 43 -22.49 3.78 -28.79
C GLU A 43 -21.50 2.61 -28.51
N TRP A 44 -20.62 2.72 -27.53
CA TRP A 44 -19.60 1.75 -27.12
C TRP A 44 -19.73 1.48 -25.61
N SER A 45 -20.73 0.69 -25.23
CA SER A 45 -20.91 0.25 -23.84
C SER A 45 -19.86 -0.80 -23.46
N TRP A 46 -19.27 -0.66 -22.28
CA TRP A 46 -18.34 -1.64 -21.73
C TRP A 46 -19.08 -2.91 -21.31
N SER A 47 -18.58 -4.08 -21.69
CA SER A 47 -18.97 -5.33 -21.05
C SER A 47 -18.45 -5.36 -19.60
N LEU A 48 -19.09 -6.16 -18.74
CA LEU A 48 -18.62 -6.33 -17.36
C LEU A 48 -17.19 -6.88 -17.29
N ALA A 49 -16.79 -7.72 -18.24
CA ALA A 49 -15.43 -8.26 -18.35
C ALA A 49 -14.40 -7.17 -18.68
N GLU A 50 -14.72 -6.32 -19.66
CA GLU A 50 -13.89 -5.16 -20.03
C GLU A 50 -13.78 -4.17 -18.87
N LEU A 51 -14.88 -3.91 -18.17
CA LEU A 51 -14.90 -3.02 -17.01
C LEU A 51 -14.02 -3.56 -15.88
N VAL A 52 -14.15 -4.84 -15.51
CA VAL A 52 -13.31 -5.46 -14.47
C VAL A 52 -11.85 -5.41 -14.86
N HIS A 53 -11.52 -5.72 -16.12
CA HIS A 53 -10.14 -5.61 -16.60
C HIS A 53 -9.61 -4.18 -16.46
N ALA A 54 -10.36 -3.16 -16.86
CA ALA A 54 -9.94 -1.78 -16.70
C ALA A 54 -9.80 -1.34 -15.23
N VAL A 55 -10.72 -1.77 -14.36
CA VAL A 55 -10.64 -1.50 -12.92
C VAL A 55 -9.36 -2.09 -12.32
N VAL A 56 -9.04 -3.35 -12.65
CA VAL A 56 -7.79 -3.99 -12.20
C VAL A 56 -6.56 -3.24 -12.73
N LEU A 57 -6.61 -2.80 -13.98
CA LEU A 57 -5.53 -2.07 -14.62
C LEU A 57 -5.30 -0.68 -13.99
N LEU A 58 -6.35 0.07 -13.72
CA LEU A 58 -6.27 1.36 -13.03
C LEU A 58 -5.73 1.21 -11.61
N ALA A 59 -6.30 0.29 -10.82
CA ALA A 59 -5.84 0.03 -9.45
C ALA A 59 -4.36 -0.41 -9.42
N HIS A 60 -3.94 -1.23 -10.39
CA HIS A 60 -2.55 -1.65 -10.54
C HIS A 60 -1.62 -0.47 -10.83
N CYS A 61 -2.01 0.43 -11.74
CA CYS A 61 -1.23 1.61 -12.08
C CYS A 61 -1.14 2.62 -10.93
N HIS A 62 -2.23 2.87 -10.19
CA HIS A 62 -2.24 3.75 -9.01
C HIS A 62 -1.34 3.21 -7.89
N ALA A 63 -1.44 1.92 -7.61
CA ALA A 63 -0.60 1.25 -6.62
C ALA A 63 0.89 1.25 -7.04
N LEU A 64 1.16 1.04 -8.33
CA LEU A 64 2.52 1.10 -8.88
C LEU A 64 3.10 2.52 -8.82
N ALA A 65 2.30 3.55 -9.08
CA ALA A 65 2.73 4.95 -8.91
C ALA A 65 3.17 5.21 -7.46
N SER A 66 2.38 4.76 -6.48
CA SER A 66 2.75 4.83 -5.05
C SER A 66 4.10 4.18 -4.79
N PHE A 67 4.32 2.99 -5.33
CA PHE A 67 5.58 2.27 -5.17
C PHE A 67 6.78 2.99 -5.81
N VAL A 68 6.60 3.55 -7.01
CA VAL A 68 7.65 4.29 -7.74
C VAL A 68 8.09 5.52 -6.94
N PHE A 69 7.14 6.34 -6.51
CA PHE A 69 7.42 7.53 -5.69
C PHE A 69 7.99 7.15 -4.31
N GLY A 70 7.40 6.17 -3.64
CA GLY A 70 7.83 5.74 -2.31
C GLY A 70 9.23 5.11 -2.29
N CYS A 71 9.65 4.44 -3.36
CA CYS A 71 11.00 3.90 -3.51
C CYS A 71 12.03 4.93 -3.99
N GLY A 72 11.61 6.14 -4.36
CA GLY A 72 12.50 7.17 -4.90
C GLY A 72 13.13 6.80 -6.24
N CYS A 73 12.37 6.14 -7.13
CA CYS A 73 12.84 5.94 -8.50
C CYS A 73 13.00 7.32 -9.16
N GLU A 74 14.24 7.78 -9.28
CA GLU A 74 14.57 9.03 -9.98
C GLU A 74 14.00 8.99 -11.40
N GLN A 75 13.28 10.04 -11.80
CA GLN A 75 13.05 10.30 -13.22
C GLN A 75 14.42 10.70 -13.77
N ASP A 76 14.96 9.89 -14.68
CA ASP A 76 16.23 10.16 -15.35
C ASP A 76 16.05 11.38 -16.29
N ASP A 77 16.07 12.58 -15.72
CA ASP A 77 16.08 13.84 -16.46
C ASP A 77 17.49 14.10 -17.00
N GLY A 78 17.80 13.47 -18.13
CA GLY A 78 19.14 13.54 -18.73
C GLY A 78 19.21 13.21 -20.22
N LEU A 79 18.87 14.19 -21.07
CA LEU A 79 19.44 14.46 -22.41
C LEU A 79 20.19 13.30 -23.10
N GLY A 80 19.53 12.56 -24.00
CA GLY A 80 20.23 11.74 -24.99
C GLY A 80 19.40 10.64 -25.62
N GLY A 81 19.12 10.75 -26.91
CA GLY A 81 18.37 9.75 -27.67
C GLY A 81 19.00 8.35 -27.69
N ARG A 82 18.12 7.34 -27.81
CA ARG A 82 18.35 5.89 -27.99
C ARG A 82 18.99 5.15 -26.81
N GLY A 83 18.16 4.35 -26.14
CA GLY A 83 18.61 3.28 -25.26
C GLY A 83 17.49 2.31 -24.90
N LEU A 84 17.11 1.44 -25.84
CA LEU A 84 16.45 0.16 -25.53
C LEU A 84 17.18 -0.47 -24.33
N LEU A 85 16.42 -0.82 -23.28
CA LEU A 85 16.89 -1.50 -22.06
C LEU A 85 18.03 -2.48 -22.38
N LYS A 86 19.27 -2.07 -22.11
CA LYS A 86 20.44 -2.91 -22.31
C LYS A 86 20.57 -3.78 -21.06
N VAL A 87 19.90 -4.93 -21.08
CA VAL A 87 20.17 -6.05 -20.18
C VAL A 87 21.66 -6.38 -20.32
N GLY A 88 22.43 -6.14 -19.26
CA GLY A 88 23.84 -6.53 -19.20
C GLY A 88 23.98 -8.06 -19.17
N PRO A 89 24.92 -8.67 -19.92
CA PRO A 89 25.10 -10.12 -19.91
C PRO A 89 25.66 -10.60 -18.56
N TRP A 90 24.97 -11.55 -17.94
CA TRP A 90 25.56 -12.41 -16.91
C TRP A 90 26.47 -13.46 -17.56
N GLY A 91 27.68 -13.59 -17.02
CA GLY A 91 28.56 -14.74 -17.25
C GLY A 91 30.04 -14.37 -17.18
N ASP A 92 30.71 -14.67 -16.07
CA ASP A 92 31.62 -15.83 -15.95
C ASP A 92 32.47 -15.69 -14.66
N GLY A 93 32.67 -16.79 -13.94
CA GLY A 93 33.36 -16.81 -12.66
C GLY A 93 33.21 -18.13 -11.94
N GLY A 94 33.93 -19.14 -12.43
CA GLY A 94 33.85 -20.54 -12.01
C GLY A 94 34.32 -20.86 -10.58
N ALA A 95 33.70 -21.93 -10.07
CA ALA A 95 34.23 -23.03 -9.26
C ALA A 95 35.38 -22.80 -8.27
N ALA A 96 35.09 -23.02 -6.98
CA ALA A 96 35.93 -23.79 -6.06
C ALA A 96 35.08 -24.52 -5.01
N ARG A 97 35.52 -25.72 -4.64
CA ARG A 97 34.74 -26.86 -4.13
C ARG A 97 35.05 -27.15 -2.65
N SER A 98 33.99 -27.43 -1.86
CA SER A 98 33.92 -28.26 -0.62
C SER A 98 34.76 -27.83 0.61
N THR A 99 34.28 -27.97 1.86
CA THR A 99 34.02 -29.27 2.54
C THR A 99 33.16 -29.09 3.81
N ALA A 100 32.34 -30.10 4.11
CA ALA A 100 31.47 -30.26 5.27
C ALA A 100 32.21 -30.41 6.62
N LEU A 101 31.48 -30.27 7.74
CA LEU A 101 31.43 -31.18 8.90
C LEU A 101 30.48 -30.64 10.01
N THR A 102 29.62 -31.51 10.52
CA THR A 102 28.84 -31.48 11.79
C THR A 102 29.00 -32.87 12.46
N PRO A 103 28.48 -33.25 13.67
CA PRO A 103 27.64 -32.54 14.69
C PRO A 103 27.99 -32.87 16.20
N GLU A 104 27.07 -32.47 17.13
CA GLU A 104 26.69 -33.02 18.48
C GLU A 104 27.37 -32.46 19.79
N PRO A 105 26.79 -32.63 21.02
CA PRO A 105 25.52 -32.07 21.60
C PRO A 105 25.67 -31.59 23.09
N VAL A 106 24.56 -31.28 23.81
CA VAL A 106 24.22 -31.68 25.24
C VAL A 106 23.36 -30.67 26.08
N SER A 107 22.25 -31.23 26.62
CA SER A 107 21.52 -31.06 27.91
C SER A 107 20.39 -30.02 28.17
N VAL A 108 19.37 -30.59 28.82
CA VAL A 108 18.04 -30.13 29.29
C VAL A 108 18.04 -29.95 30.82
N GLN A 109 17.22 -29.04 31.37
CA GLN A 109 16.57 -29.03 32.71
C GLN A 109 15.51 -27.89 32.70
N SER A 110 14.18 -28.11 32.76
CA SER A 110 13.23 -28.56 33.81
C SER A 110 12.59 -27.43 34.65
N LEU A 111 11.24 -27.52 34.76
CA LEU A 111 10.17 -26.71 35.41
C LEU A 111 10.49 -25.95 36.71
N ASP A 112 9.89 -24.75 36.90
CA ASP A 112 8.80 -24.51 37.90
C ASP A 112 8.07 -23.15 37.73
N SER A 113 6.87 -23.05 38.33
CA SER A 113 5.99 -21.89 38.58
C SER A 113 4.79 -21.66 37.62
N CYS A 114 3.66 -22.28 37.97
CA CYS A 114 2.35 -22.15 37.32
C CYS A 114 1.30 -21.47 38.25
N MET A 115 1.69 -20.46 39.05
CA MET A 115 0.78 -19.84 40.04
C MET A 115 0.67 -18.31 40.00
N GLU A 116 1.19 -17.63 38.96
CA GLU A 116 1.10 -16.16 38.86
C GLU A 116 0.27 -15.63 37.66
N LEU A 117 -0.19 -16.51 36.76
CA LEU A 117 -0.89 -16.09 35.53
C LEU A 117 -2.39 -15.76 35.69
N ASP A 118 -3.01 -16.15 36.80
CA ASP A 118 -4.44 -15.90 37.02
C ASP A 118 -4.70 -14.53 37.68
N SER A 119 -3.75 -14.03 38.47
CA SER A 119 -3.86 -12.71 39.15
C SER A 119 -3.66 -11.52 38.19
N LEU A 120 -2.87 -11.71 37.12
CA LEU A 120 -2.64 -10.67 36.11
C LEU A 120 -3.84 -10.52 35.15
N ARG A 121 -4.52 -11.63 34.83
CA ARG A 121 -5.68 -11.68 33.94
C ARG A 121 -6.90 -10.95 34.52
N GLU A 122 -7.18 -11.13 35.81
CA GLU A 122 -8.28 -10.45 36.51
C GLU A 122 -8.01 -8.94 36.74
N ARG A 123 -6.74 -8.52 36.75
CA ARG A 123 -6.36 -7.11 36.89
C ARG A 123 -6.40 -6.36 35.56
N MET A 124 -6.12 -7.03 34.45
CA MET A 124 -6.28 -6.48 33.10
C MET A 124 -7.75 -6.34 32.70
N GLN A 125 -8.63 -7.27 33.09
CA GLN A 125 -10.07 -7.18 32.78
C GLN A 125 -10.80 -6.07 33.55
N ARG A 126 -10.38 -5.73 34.78
CA ARG A 126 -10.99 -4.63 35.53
C ARG A 126 -10.61 -3.24 35.01
N ILE A 127 -9.44 -3.10 34.40
CA ILE A 127 -8.98 -1.85 33.78
C ILE A 127 -9.61 -1.65 32.40
N HIS A 128 -9.94 -2.73 31.69
CA HIS A 128 -10.59 -2.66 30.36
C HIS A 128 -12.01 -2.07 30.43
N VAL A 129 -12.83 -2.49 31.40
CA VAL A 129 -14.26 -2.14 31.46
C VAL A 129 -14.55 -0.68 31.89
N GLU A 130 -13.67 -0.06 32.67
CA GLU A 130 -13.88 1.33 33.13
C GLU A 130 -13.33 2.40 32.17
N THR A 131 -12.53 2.00 31.18
CA THR A 131 -11.75 2.91 30.32
C THR A 131 -12.40 3.12 28.93
N GLU A 132 -13.14 2.13 28.43
CA GLU A 132 -13.76 2.12 27.09
C GLU A 132 -14.71 3.31 26.81
N GLY A 133 -15.45 3.79 27.81
CA GLY A 133 -16.44 4.87 27.59
C GLY A 133 -15.87 6.30 27.61
N ARG A 134 -14.63 6.51 28.07
CA ARG A 134 -14.06 7.86 28.29
C ARG A 134 -12.81 8.15 27.45
N GLU A 135 -12.13 7.11 26.97
CA GLU A 135 -10.94 7.25 26.12
C GLU A 135 -11.25 7.32 24.62
N GLU A 136 -12.35 6.72 24.14
CA GLU A 136 -12.77 6.82 22.73
C GLU A 136 -12.91 8.28 22.27
N THR A 137 -13.46 9.16 23.11
CA THR A 137 -13.61 10.58 22.75
C THR A 137 -12.31 11.38 22.83
N ARG A 138 -11.34 10.93 23.63
CA ARG A 138 -10.06 11.63 23.86
C ARG A 138 -8.98 11.21 22.85
N LEU A 139 -8.94 9.94 22.46
CA LEU A 139 -7.99 9.43 21.48
C LEU A 139 -8.27 9.98 20.07
N LEU A 140 -9.55 10.10 19.69
CA LEU A 140 -9.97 10.75 18.45
C LEU A 140 -9.57 12.24 18.37
N GLN A 141 -9.45 12.91 19.53
CA GLN A 141 -9.05 14.32 19.61
C GLN A 141 -7.53 14.49 19.50
N GLN A 142 -6.76 13.49 19.95
CA GLN A 142 -5.30 13.44 19.81
C GLN A 142 -4.86 13.04 18.39
N ASP A 143 -5.60 12.13 17.74
CA ASP A 143 -5.40 11.77 16.32
C ASP A 143 -5.64 12.97 15.38
N ARG A 144 -6.57 13.88 15.75
CA ARG A 144 -6.88 15.12 15.03
C ARG A 144 -5.71 16.10 15.05
N GLU A 145 -5.13 16.39 16.21
CA GLU A 145 -4.04 17.37 16.35
C GLU A 145 -2.70 16.85 15.77
N GLU A 146 -2.41 15.55 15.85
CA GLU A 146 -1.14 14.99 15.37
C GLU A 146 -1.07 14.81 13.84
N GLY A 147 -2.22 14.53 13.20
CA GLY A 147 -2.38 14.38 11.75
C GLY A 147 -2.48 15.72 11.02
N GLU A 148 -3.22 16.69 11.56
CA GLU A 148 -3.31 18.06 11.05
C GLU A 148 -1.94 18.75 11.16
N GLY A 149 -1.30 18.70 12.33
CA GLY A 149 0.02 19.30 12.54
C GLY A 149 1.15 18.67 11.72
N ALA A 150 1.00 17.48 11.13
CA ALA A 150 2.01 16.87 10.24
C ALA A 150 1.80 17.23 8.76
N ALA A 151 0.54 17.32 8.32
CA ALA A 151 0.21 17.79 6.97
C ALA A 151 0.44 19.31 6.82
N GLU A 152 0.11 20.09 7.86
CA GLU A 152 0.38 21.52 7.93
C GLU A 152 1.89 21.82 8.04
N HIS A 153 2.66 21.03 8.79
CA HIS A 153 4.12 21.20 8.84
C HIS A 153 4.80 20.91 7.49
N CYS A 154 4.24 19.99 6.69
CA CYS A 154 4.65 19.78 5.30
C CYS A 154 4.30 20.98 4.39
N SER A 155 3.14 21.63 4.58
CA SER A 155 2.76 22.81 3.78
C SER A 155 3.48 24.09 4.20
N ASP A 156 3.73 24.29 5.49
CA ASP A 156 4.36 25.51 6.03
C ASP A 156 5.86 25.60 5.72
N LEU A 157 6.58 24.46 5.67
CA LEU A 157 7.98 24.45 5.22
C LEU A 157 8.11 24.75 3.70
N SER A 158 7.05 24.53 2.92
CA SER A 158 6.99 24.90 1.49
C SER A 158 6.75 26.40 1.30
N ALA A 159 5.96 27.04 2.17
CA ALA A 159 5.70 28.49 2.12
C ALA A 159 6.91 29.35 2.55
N GLY A 160 7.83 28.80 3.35
CA GLY A 160 9.07 29.49 3.77
C GLY A 160 10.12 29.67 2.65
N LEU A 161 9.97 28.99 1.51
CA LEU A 161 10.91 29.03 0.38
C LEU A 161 10.40 29.83 -0.83
N SER A 162 9.17 30.38 -0.77
CA SER A 162 8.54 31.11 -1.88
C SER A 162 8.93 32.59 -1.99
N SER A 163 9.97 33.07 -1.28
CA SER A 163 10.41 34.47 -1.31
C SER A 163 11.54 34.78 -2.31
N PHE A 164 11.70 33.99 -3.36
CA PHE A 164 12.54 34.36 -4.51
C PHE A 164 11.73 34.29 -5.81
N ALA A 165 10.69 35.11 -5.90
CA ALA A 165 10.12 35.50 -7.19
C ALA A 165 10.88 36.74 -7.68
N ASP A 166 11.78 36.53 -8.64
CA ASP A 166 11.94 37.41 -9.81
C ASP A 166 13.14 36.93 -10.62
N THR A 167 12.87 36.12 -11.65
CA THR A 167 13.49 36.29 -12.98
C THR A 167 12.76 35.40 -13.98
N ASP A 168 12.24 36.04 -15.04
CA ASP A 168 11.70 35.43 -16.25
C ASP A 168 12.61 34.30 -16.76
N GLY A 169 12.06 33.09 -16.85
CA GLY A 169 12.73 31.92 -17.38
C GLY A 169 11.71 30.83 -17.69
N GLU A 170 11.41 30.69 -18.97
CA GLU A 170 10.55 29.67 -19.58
C GLU A 170 10.91 28.24 -19.10
N VAL A 171 10.13 27.70 -18.15
CA VAL A 171 10.26 26.30 -17.70
C VAL A 171 9.46 25.41 -18.64
N THR A 172 10.13 24.88 -19.66
CA THR A 172 9.68 23.72 -20.42
C THR A 172 10.23 22.45 -19.77
N GLY A 173 9.37 21.49 -19.38
CA GLY A 173 9.88 20.17 -18.99
C GLY A 173 8.91 19.18 -18.32
N ALA A 174 7.88 19.62 -17.61
CA ALA A 174 6.88 18.67 -17.09
C ALA A 174 5.92 18.29 -18.23
N THR A 175 5.88 17.03 -18.64
CA THR A 175 4.86 16.52 -19.58
C THR A 175 3.50 16.89 -19.00
N ASN A 176 2.74 17.76 -19.68
CA ASN A 176 1.46 18.23 -19.16
C ASN A 176 0.43 17.08 -19.20
N LEU A 177 0.33 16.33 -18.10
CA LEU A 177 -0.60 15.22 -17.94
C LEU A 177 -2.05 15.69 -17.72
N ALA A 178 -2.28 17.00 -17.54
CA ALA A 178 -3.63 17.53 -17.30
C ALA A 178 -4.57 17.28 -18.50
N CYS A 179 -4.03 17.13 -19.72
CA CYS A 179 -4.84 16.75 -20.89
C CYS A 179 -5.42 15.33 -20.80
N TYR A 180 -4.87 14.48 -19.91
CA TYR A 180 -5.32 13.13 -19.64
C TYR A 180 -6.23 13.02 -18.40
N MET A 181 -6.43 14.11 -17.66
CA MET A 181 -7.26 14.15 -16.45
C MET A 181 -8.55 14.94 -16.66
N GLN A 182 -9.62 14.57 -15.96
CA GLN A 182 -10.88 15.33 -15.99
C GLN A 182 -10.92 16.42 -14.91
N ASP A 183 -10.40 16.09 -13.74
CA ASP A 183 -10.31 16.97 -12.59
C ASP A 183 -8.91 16.77 -11.96
N PRO A 184 -7.93 17.61 -12.34
CA PRO A 184 -6.56 17.52 -11.81
C PRO A 184 -6.46 17.80 -10.30
N ASP A 185 -7.45 18.48 -9.73
CA ASP A 185 -7.47 18.86 -8.31
C ASP A 185 -8.17 17.80 -7.45
N PHE A 186 -8.79 16.78 -8.07
CA PHE A 186 -9.39 15.65 -7.36
C PHE A 186 -8.31 14.83 -6.65
N GLY A 187 -8.40 14.76 -5.33
CA GLY A 187 -7.44 14.06 -4.50
C GLY A 187 -8.10 13.25 -3.39
N TYR A 188 -7.25 12.58 -2.60
CA TYR A 188 -7.68 11.81 -1.44
C TYR A 188 -8.54 12.66 -0.48
N GLN A 189 -9.67 12.10 -0.09
CA GLN A 189 -10.54 12.63 0.97
C GLN A 189 -10.28 11.87 2.26
N ASP A 190 -10.07 12.59 3.35
CA ASP A 190 -9.72 11.98 4.62
C ASP A 190 -10.95 11.43 5.35
N PHE A 191 -11.13 10.11 5.27
CA PHE A 191 -12.24 9.39 5.92
C PHE A 191 -12.18 9.43 7.46
N ALA A 192 -11.08 9.92 8.05
CA ALA A 192 -11.02 10.19 9.49
C ALA A 192 -11.70 11.51 9.90
N ARG A 193 -11.98 12.42 8.96
CA ARG A 193 -12.61 13.72 9.24
C ARG A 193 -14.13 13.56 9.39
N ARG A 194 -14.59 13.49 10.64
CA ARG A 194 -16.02 13.36 11.01
C ARG A 194 -16.84 14.65 10.87
N ASP A 195 -16.43 15.58 10.00
CA ASP A 195 -17.17 16.83 9.83
C ASP A 195 -18.40 16.66 8.92
N ASP A 196 -18.60 15.48 8.30
CA ASP A 196 -19.77 15.17 7.48
C ASP A 196 -20.45 13.88 7.96
N ASP A 197 -21.78 13.94 8.19
CA ASP A 197 -22.67 12.80 8.50
C ASP A 197 -22.73 11.73 7.37
N GLN A 198 -21.87 11.84 6.36
CA GLN A 198 -21.85 11.02 5.14
C GLN A 198 -20.70 10.01 5.07
N THR A 199 -19.84 9.88 6.09
CA THR A 199 -18.75 8.90 6.04
C THR A 199 -19.31 7.47 6.14
N GLN A 200 -19.67 6.89 4.99
CA GLN A 200 -20.04 5.47 4.91
C GLN A 200 -18.81 4.63 5.26
N VAL A 201 -18.82 4.08 6.46
CA VAL A 201 -17.82 3.09 6.89
C VAL A 201 -18.01 1.83 6.05
N PHE A 202 -16.97 1.43 5.32
CA PHE A 202 -16.96 0.15 4.62
C PHE A 202 -16.54 -0.94 5.60
N ARG A 203 -17.45 -1.85 5.95
CA ARG A 203 -17.12 -3.01 6.78
C ARG A 203 -16.65 -4.16 5.90
N VAL A 204 -15.48 -4.71 6.20
CA VAL A 204 -14.92 -5.84 5.44
C VAL A 204 -15.83 -7.07 5.49
N GLN A 205 -16.58 -7.24 6.58
CA GLN A 205 -17.55 -8.32 6.75
C GLN A 205 -18.71 -8.24 5.73
N ASP A 206 -19.05 -7.03 5.27
CA ASP A 206 -20.12 -6.84 4.28
C ASP A 206 -19.64 -7.16 2.86
N TYR A 207 -18.35 -6.95 2.57
CA TYR A 207 -17.74 -7.25 1.28
C TYR A 207 -16.21 -7.44 1.39
N SER A 208 -15.78 -8.67 1.60
CA SER A 208 -14.36 -9.06 1.69
C SER A 208 -13.79 -9.51 0.33
N TRP A 209 -12.45 -9.53 0.23
CA TRP A 209 -11.78 -10.10 -0.94
C TRP A 209 -12.01 -11.60 -1.02
N GLU A 210 -11.89 -12.30 0.11
CA GLU A 210 -11.97 -13.75 0.22
C GLU A 210 -13.36 -14.29 -0.15
N ASP A 211 -14.41 -13.63 0.33
CA ASP A 211 -15.78 -14.13 0.15
C ASP A 211 -16.43 -13.61 -1.14
N HIS A 212 -16.06 -12.41 -1.60
CA HIS A 212 -16.75 -11.73 -2.71
C HIS A 212 -15.82 -11.33 -3.86
N GLY A 213 -14.81 -10.51 -3.57
CA GLY A 213 -13.98 -9.86 -4.59
C GLY A 213 -13.27 -10.86 -5.52
N PHE A 214 -12.64 -11.88 -4.94
CA PHE A 214 -11.95 -12.94 -5.67
C PHE A 214 -12.88 -13.65 -6.67
N SER A 215 -14.03 -14.10 -6.17
CA SER A 215 -15.02 -14.85 -6.96
C SER A 215 -15.61 -14.01 -8.09
N LEU A 216 -15.89 -12.74 -7.83
CA LEU A 216 -16.41 -11.83 -8.86
C LEU A 216 -15.40 -11.59 -9.98
N VAL A 217 -14.16 -11.24 -9.61
CA VAL A 217 -13.10 -10.97 -10.59
C VAL A 217 -12.86 -12.21 -11.43
N ASN A 218 -12.66 -13.38 -10.82
CA ASN A 218 -12.37 -14.60 -11.56
C ASN A 218 -13.53 -15.05 -12.47
N ARG A 219 -14.76 -14.64 -12.16
CA ARG A 219 -15.94 -14.89 -13.01
C ARG A 219 -16.01 -13.96 -14.23
N LEU A 220 -15.54 -12.72 -14.11
CA LEU A 220 -15.65 -11.69 -15.15
C LEU A 220 -14.38 -11.53 -15.98
N TYR A 221 -13.22 -11.82 -15.40
CA TYR A 221 -11.91 -11.87 -16.03
C TYR A 221 -11.18 -13.08 -15.44
N SER A 222 -11.16 -14.20 -16.16
CA SER A 222 -10.61 -15.46 -15.66
C SER A 222 -9.13 -15.31 -15.30
N ASP A 223 -8.65 -16.13 -14.35
CA ASP A 223 -7.25 -16.28 -13.92
C ASP A 223 -6.63 -15.06 -13.21
N ILE A 224 -7.07 -13.83 -13.50
CA ILE A 224 -6.56 -12.64 -12.82
C ILE A 224 -6.87 -12.64 -11.31
N GLY A 225 -7.97 -13.27 -10.90
CA GLY A 225 -8.31 -13.44 -9.49
C GLY A 225 -7.25 -14.26 -8.74
N HIS A 226 -6.73 -15.32 -9.36
CA HIS A 226 -5.65 -16.13 -8.79
C HIS A 226 -4.33 -15.36 -8.72
N LEU A 227 -3.99 -14.57 -9.74
CA LEU A 227 -2.78 -13.75 -9.76
C LEU A 227 -2.81 -12.64 -8.70
N LEU A 228 -3.97 -12.00 -8.51
CA LEU A 228 -4.21 -11.01 -7.45
C LEU A 228 -4.09 -11.65 -6.06
N ASP A 229 -4.77 -12.77 -5.84
CA ASP A 229 -4.76 -13.48 -4.56
C ASP A 229 -3.35 -13.96 -4.18
N GLU A 230 -2.58 -14.46 -5.15
CA GLU A 230 -1.17 -14.81 -4.96
C GLU A 230 -0.39 -13.57 -4.49
N LYS A 231 -0.48 -12.44 -5.20
CA LYS A 231 0.24 -11.20 -4.82
C LYS A 231 -0.11 -10.70 -3.43
N PHE A 232 -1.40 -10.66 -3.08
CA PHE A 232 -1.84 -10.21 -1.75
C PHE A 232 -1.25 -11.09 -0.65
N ARG A 233 -1.28 -12.42 -0.83
CA ARG A 233 -0.67 -13.36 0.13
C ARG A 233 0.85 -13.30 0.16
N MET A 234 1.49 -13.02 -0.98
CA MET A 234 2.96 -12.95 -1.06
C MET A 234 3.53 -11.89 -0.12
N VAL A 235 2.84 -10.76 0.07
CA VAL A 235 3.29 -9.72 1.01
C VAL A 235 3.17 -10.18 2.47
N ASP A 236 2.17 -11.01 2.80
CA ASP A 236 2.12 -11.65 4.11
C ASP A 236 3.22 -12.70 4.32
N GLY A 237 3.72 -13.33 3.24
CA GLY A 237 4.89 -14.21 3.31
C GLY A 237 6.23 -13.50 3.55
N LEU A 238 6.30 -12.17 3.36
CA LEU A 238 7.55 -11.42 3.47
C LEU A 238 7.99 -11.27 4.94
N GLN A 239 9.29 -11.47 5.16
CA GLN A 239 9.92 -11.45 6.50
C GLN A 239 10.22 -10.01 6.94
N SER A 240 9.35 -9.45 7.79
CA SER A 240 9.47 -8.10 8.35
C SER A 240 10.19 -8.12 9.70
N SER A 241 11.52 -8.26 9.72
CA SER A 241 12.22 -8.59 10.97
C SER A 241 12.77 -7.41 11.77
N ALA A 242 13.33 -6.35 11.18
CA ALA A 242 14.01 -5.33 12.00
C ALA A 242 13.09 -4.18 12.45
N MET A 243 12.14 -3.73 11.62
CA MET A 243 11.16 -2.71 12.04
C MET A 243 10.24 -3.22 13.15
N ALA A 244 9.68 -4.42 12.98
CA ALA A 244 8.84 -5.05 13.98
C ALA A 244 9.57 -5.26 15.32
N LYS A 245 10.83 -5.76 15.28
CA LYS A 245 11.68 -5.92 16.47
C LYS A 245 11.96 -4.62 17.21
N ARG A 246 12.17 -3.50 16.50
CA ARG A 246 12.39 -2.20 17.14
C ARG A 246 11.15 -1.73 17.91
N GLN A 247 9.98 -2.00 17.36
CA GLN A 247 8.72 -1.69 18.02
C GLN A 247 8.37 -2.68 19.14
N GLY A 248 9.15 -3.75 19.31
CA GLY A 248 8.86 -4.81 20.28
C GLY A 248 7.61 -5.63 19.94
N CYS A 249 7.24 -5.69 18.65
CA CYS A 249 6.06 -6.43 18.19
C CYS A 249 6.44 -7.56 17.21
N GLU A 250 5.55 -8.53 17.08
CA GLU A 250 5.71 -9.63 16.13
C GLU A 250 5.62 -9.11 14.67
N PRO A 251 6.43 -9.65 13.73
CA PRO A 251 6.40 -9.26 12.32
C PRO A 251 5.01 -9.29 11.68
N SER A 252 4.17 -10.28 12.02
CA SER A 252 2.80 -10.39 11.51
C SER A 252 1.90 -9.27 12.02
N VAL A 253 2.01 -8.92 13.30
CA VAL A 253 1.25 -7.82 13.93
C VAL A 253 1.64 -6.49 13.32
N PHE A 254 2.94 -6.25 13.10
CA PHE A 254 3.43 -5.04 12.44
C PHE A 254 2.88 -4.89 11.02
N LYS A 255 2.93 -5.97 10.22
CA LYS A 255 2.37 -5.98 8.85
C LYS A 255 0.87 -5.74 8.85
N ARG A 256 0.13 -6.42 9.74
CA ARG A 256 -1.33 -6.22 9.90
C ARG A 256 -1.64 -4.78 10.31
N GLY A 257 -0.84 -4.17 11.18
CA GLY A 257 -0.96 -2.76 11.55
C GLY A 257 -0.79 -1.81 10.38
N ILE A 258 0.23 -2.01 9.52
CA ILE A 258 0.40 -1.22 8.29
C ILE A 258 -0.78 -1.42 7.33
N TRP A 259 -1.18 -2.67 7.10
CA TRP A 259 -2.28 -3.01 6.20
C TRP A 259 -3.59 -2.35 6.64
N ASN A 260 -3.95 -2.51 7.92
CA ASN A 260 -5.19 -1.99 8.48
C ASN A 260 -5.16 -0.46 8.61
N TYR A 261 -3.99 0.15 8.85
CA TYR A 261 -3.85 1.60 8.81
C TYR A 261 -4.17 2.15 7.41
N ILE A 262 -3.67 1.50 6.35
CA ILE A 262 -3.95 1.90 4.97
C ILE A 262 -5.42 1.73 4.62
N HIS A 263 -6.00 0.57 4.92
CA HIS A 263 -7.43 0.33 4.71
C HIS A 263 -8.29 1.34 5.48
N CYS A 264 -7.89 1.71 6.71
CA CYS A 264 -8.58 2.73 7.50
C CYS A 264 -8.53 4.11 6.84
N MET A 265 -7.42 4.49 6.18
CA MET A 265 -7.36 5.73 5.40
C MET A 265 -8.43 5.74 4.30
N PHE A 266 -8.71 4.60 3.68
CA PHE A 266 -9.79 4.45 2.70
C PHE A 266 -11.17 4.15 3.31
N GLY A 267 -11.36 4.30 4.63
CA GLY A 267 -12.65 4.07 5.30
C GLY A 267 -13.03 2.58 5.48
N ILE A 268 -12.12 1.66 5.20
CA ILE A 268 -12.32 0.21 5.35
C ILE A 268 -11.98 -0.21 6.79
N ARG A 269 -12.94 -0.83 7.49
CA ARG A 269 -12.80 -1.27 8.88
C ARG A 269 -12.95 -2.78 9.06
N TYR A 270 -12.10 -3.32 9.93
CA TYR A 270 -12.13 -4.70 10.40
C TYR A 270 -12.68 -4.73 11.83
N ASP A 271 -13.88 -5.30 12.03
CA ASP A 271 -14.51 -5.38 13.36
C ASP A 271 -13.72 -6.19 14.40
N ASP A 272 -12.84 -7.10 13.95
CA ASP A 272 -12.01 -7.94 14.82
C ASP A 272 -10.65 -7.32 15.17
N TYR A 273 -10.42 -6.04 14.81
CA TYR A 273 -9.13 -5.38 14.97
C TYR A 273 -9.24 -4.14 15.87
N ASP A 274 -8.38 -4.08 16.89
CA ASP A 274 -8.25 -2.90 17.73
C ASP A 274 -7.37 -1.85 17.05
N TYR A 275 -8.00 -0.78 16.58
CA TYR A 275 -7.30 0.32 15.90
C TYR A 275 -6.46 1.18 16.84
N ALA A 276 -6.65 1.09 18.17
CA ALA A 276 -5.76 1.74 19.12
C ALA A 276 -4.33 1.14 19.06
N GLU A 277 -4.20 -0.12 18.63
CA GLU A 277 -2.90 -0.77 18.44
C GLU A 277 -2.07 -0.09 17.34
N VAL A 278 -2.68 0.51 16.31
CA VAL A 278 -1.95 1.18 15.23
C VAL A 278 -1.05 2.30 15.76
N ASN A 279 -1.54 3.05 16.75
CA ASN A 279 -0.79 4.12 17.40
C ASN A 279 0.37 3.60 18.27
N GLN A 280 0.27 2.36 18.75
CA GLN A 280 1.32 1.70 19.52
C GLN A 280 2.34 1.02 18.59
N LEU A 281 1.93 0.58 17.40
CA LEU A 281 2.74 -0.19 16.45
C LEU A 281 3.47 0.69 15.43
N LEU A 282 2.89 1.81 15.01
CA LEU A 282 3.45 2.65 13.94
C LEU A 282 3.92 3.99 14.50
N GLU A 283 5.23 4.21 14.45
CA GLU A 283 5.81 5.52 14.78
C GLU A 283 5.19 6.64 13.93
N ARG A 284 5.09 7.85 14.48
CA ARG A 284 4.49 9.01 13.80
C ARG A 284 5.06 9.26 12.41
N MET A 285 6.39 9.19 12.25
CA MET A 285 7.04 9.41 10.96
C MET A 285 6.72 8.31 9.94
N LEU A 286 6.53 7.07 10.40
CA LEU A 286 6.08 5.98 9.53
C LEU A 286 4.63 6.20 9.09
N LYS A 287 3.74 6.63 9.98
CA LYS A 287 2.35 6.98 9.65
C LYS A 287 2.27 8.09 8.60
N VAL A 288 3.08 9.15 8.77
CA VAL A 288 3.19 10.26 7.81
C VAL A 288 3.70 9.77 6.46
N TYR A 289 4.78 8.98 6.46
CA TYR A 289 5.31 8.39 5.23
C TYR A 289 4.26 7.55 4.49
N ILE A 290 3.61 6.62 5.19
CA ILE A 290 2.58 5.74 4.62
C ILE A 290 1.45 6.58 4.03
N LYS A 291 0.94 7.58 4.75
CA LYS A 291 -0.12 8.47 4.26
C LYS A 291 0.31 9.26 3.03
N THR A 292 1.52 9.83 3.02
CA THR A 292 2.04 10.55 1.86
C THR A 292 2.16 9.64 0.65
N VAL A 293 2.83 8.50 0.75
CA VAL A 293 3.03 7.59 -0.38
C VAL A 293 1.71 6.98 -0.89
N THR A 294 0.75 6.74 0.00
CA THR A 294 -0.54 6.15 -0.36
C THR A 294 -1.49 7.18 -0.98
N CYS A 295 -1.56 8.39 -0.44
CA CYS A 295 -2.61 9.36 -0.77
C CYS A 295 -2.11 10.51 -1.66
N TYR A 296 -0.83 10.87 -1.57
CA TYR A 296 -0.19 11.97 -2.28
C TYR A 296 1.23 11.58 -2.73
N PRO A 297 1.39 10.49 -3.50
CA PRO A 297 2.70 9.95 -3.84
C PRO A 297 3.62 10.98 -4.49
N GLU A 298 3.09 11.91 -5.28
CA GLU A 298 3.80 13.02 -5.91
C GLU A 298 4.45 14.00 -4.92
N LYS A 299 3.98 14.03 -3.67
CA LYS A 299 4.55 14.86 -2.58
C LYS A 299 5.61 14.13 -1.76
N THR A 300 6.01 12.92 -2.17
CA THR A 300 7.06 12.16 -1.48
C THR A 300 8.41 12.84 -1.65
N ASN A 301 8.95 13.42 -0.58
CA ASN A 301 10.27 14.05 -0.58
C ASN A 301 11.31 13.15 0.09
N SER A 302 12.36 12.74 -0.66
CA SER A 302 13.44 11.90 -0.13
C SER A 302 14.15 12.53 1.07
N GLU A 303 14.39 13.83 1.07
CA GLU A 303 15.11 14.53 2.15
C GLU A 303 14.35 14.51 3.48
N MET A 304 13.01 14.57 3.40
CA MET A 304 12.13 14.53 4.56
C MET A 304 12.23 13.20 5.29
N PHE A 305 12.24 12.11 4.53
CA PHE A 305 12.23 10.76 5.09
C PHE A 305 13.63 10.16 5.28
N ASP A 306 14.67 10.78 4.72
CA ASP A 306 16.06 10.31 4.82
C ASP A 306 16.51 10.08 6.27
N ARG A 307 16.15 10.97 7.19
CA ARG A 307 16.49 10.82 8.62
C ARG A 307 15.81 9.60 9.23
N PHE A 308 14.52 9.42 8.95
CA PHE A 308 13.75 8.27 9.40
C PHE A 308 14.28 6.96 8.79
N TRP A 309 14.67 6.99 7.52
CA TRP A 309 15.07 5.82 6.75
C TRP A 309 16.53 5.39 6.94
N LYS A 310 17.42 6.28 7.42
CA LYS A 310 18.85 5.98 7.63
C LYS A 310 19.11 4.77 8.53
N GLN A 311 18.17 4.45 9.42
CA GLN A 311 18.29 3.36 10.37
C GLN A 311 17.84 1.99 9.85
N PHE A 312 17.31 1.93 8.61
CA PHE A 312 16.72 0.72 8.01
C PHE A 312 17.41 0.35 6.69
N LYS A 313 17.46 -0.95 6.38
CA LYS A 313 18.00 -1.43 5.10
C LYS A 313 17.04 -1.08 3.96
N HIS A 314 17.58 -0.87 2.75
CA HIS A 314 16.76 -0.64 1.56
C HIS A 314 15.72 -1.73 1.31
N SER A 315 16.06 -3.00 1.56
CA SER A 315 15.10 -4.11 1.44
C SER A 315 13.88 -3.95 2.35
N GLU A 316 14.05 -3.35 3.53
CA GLU A 316 12.97 -3.10 4.49
C GLU A 316 12.11 -1.92 4.08
N LYS A 317 12.72 -0.85 3.56
CA LYS A 317 11.98 0.26 2.96
C LYS A 317 11.11 -0.22 1.80
N VAL A 318 11.70 -1.04 0.91
CA VAL A 318 10.99 -1.65 -0.21
C VAL A 318 9.86 -2.54 0.30
N HIS A 319 10.07 -3.30 1.38
CA HIS A 319 9.03 -4.12 1.98
C HIS A 319 7.81 -3.31 2.45
N VAL A 320 8.02 -2.16 3.12
CA VAL A 320 6.92 -1.24 3.48
C VAL A 320 6.20 -0.73 2.23
N ASN A 321 6.94 -0.40 1.17
CA ASN A 321 6.32 0.02 -0.10
C ASN A 321 5.53 -1.09 -0.79
N LEU A 322 5.90 -2.36 -0.61
CA LEU A 322 5.12 -3.50 -1.11
C LEU A 322 3.80 -3.66 -0.32
N LEU A 323 3.83 -3.48 1.00
CA LEU A 323 2.61 -3.41 1.82
C LEU A 323 1.72 -2.26 1.35
N ILE A 324 2.28 -1.08 1.10
CA ILE A 324 1.54 0.08 0.61
C ILE A 324 0.88 -0.20 -0.74
N LEU A 325 1.66 -0.73 -1.70
CA LEU A 325 1.18 -1.06 -3.03
C LEU A 325 -0.01 -2.04 -2.95
N GLU A 326 0.14 -3.18 -2.27
CA GLU A 326 -0.92 -4.19 -2.26
C GLU A 326 -2.15 -3.77 -1.46
N ALA A 327 -1.99 -3.13 -0.29
CA ALA A 327 -3.12 -2.68 0.52
C ALA A 327 -3.93 -1.59 -0.19
N ARG A 328 -3.24 -0.64 -0.86
CA ARG A 328 -3.92 0.37 -1.69
C ARG A 328 -4.69 -0.29 -2.83
N MET A 329 -4.05 -1.21 -3.55
CA MET A 329 -4.68 -1.92 -4.67
C MET A 329 -5.91 -2.70 -4.22
N GLN A 330 -5.83 -3.43 -3.11
CA GLN A 330 -6.96 -4.20 -2.58
C GLN A 330 -8.11 -3.26 -2.18
N ALA A 331 -7.83 -2.14 -1.50
CA ALA A 331 -8.85 -1.17 -1.13
C ALA A 331 -9.61 -0.61 -2.34
N GLU A 332 -8.88 -0.17 -3.38
CA GLU A 332 -9.49 0.34 -4.62
C GLU A 332 -10.36 -0.72 -5.31
N LEU A 333 -9.89 -1.97 -5.35
CA LEU A 333 -10.64 -3.09 -5.91
C LEU A 333 -11.91 -3.40 -5.12
N LEU A 334 -11.86 -3.42 -3.79
CA LEU A 334 -13.03 -3.74 -2.96
C LEU A 334 -14.19 -2.79 -3.21
N TYR A 335 -13.93 -1.48 -3.26
CA TYR A 335 -14.97 -0.48 -3.57
C TYR A 335 -15.54 -0.67 -4.98
N ALA A 336 -14.68 -0.81 -5.98
CA ALA A 336 -15.12 -0.95 -7.37
C ALA A 336 -15.92 -2.24 -7.59
N LEU A 337 -15.46 -3.36 -7.02
CA LEU A 337 -16.11 -4.66 -7.13
C LEU A 337 -17.42 -4.74 -6.35
N GLN A 338 -17.51 -4.10 -5.18
CA GLN A 338 -18.76 -3.97 -4.45
C GLN A 338 -19.80 -3.20 -5.28
N ALA A 339 -19.41 -2.08 -5.89
CA ALA A 339 -20.29 -1.30 -6.76
C ALA A 339 -20.76 -2.10 -7.99
N ILE A 340 -19.85 -2.86 -8.63
CA ILE A 340 -20.21 -3.77 -9.73
C ILE A 340 -21.19 -4.84 -9.24
N THR A 341 -20.97 -5.42 -8.07
CA THR A 341 -21.87 -6.43 -7.47
C THR A 341 -23.26 -5.86 -7.25
N GLN A 342 -23.36 -4.66 -6.68
CA GLN A 342 -24.63 -3.97 -6.45
C GLN A 342 -25.36 -3.71 -7.77
N TYR A 343 -24.65 -3.26 -8.81
CA TYR A 343 -25.20 -3.06 -10.14
C TYR A 343 -25.70 -4.36 -10.80
N MET A 344 -25.04 -5.50 -10.53
CA MET A 344 -25.47 -6.80 -11.06
C MET A 344 -26.73 -7.36 -10.36
N ILE A 345 -27.02 -6.90 -9.14
CA ILE A 345 -28.14 -7.37 -8.32
C ILE A 345 -29.36 -6.42 -8.44
N SER A 346 -29.13 -5.14 -8.76
CA SER A 346 -30.16 -4.15 -9.10
C SER A 346 -30.82 -4.44 -10.43
#